data_AF-A0A420H8V8-F1
#
_entry.id   AF-A0A420H8V8-F1
#
_cell.length_a   1.000
_cell.length_b   1.000
_cell.length_c   1.000
_cell.angle_alpha   90.00
_cell.angle_beta   90.00
_cell.angle_gamma   90.00
#
_symmetry.space_group_name_H-M   'P 1'
#
loop_
_entity.id
_entity.type
_entity.pdbx_description
1 polymer ?
#
loop_
_entity_poly.entity_id
_entity_poly.type
_entity_poly.pdbx_seq_one_letter_code
_entity_poly.pdbx_strand_id
1 'polypeptide(L)' 'MNPSYPSSQRRRKYLSSEDCIRVKTLRKYTNKTIQQIANDLGLSWYQVQHACARH' A
#
# COMPACT_ATOMS: atom_id res chain seq x y z
N MET A 1 17.81 -29.38 11.20
CA MET A 1 16.63 -28.65 11.69
C MET A 1 16.75 -27.21 11.24
N ASN A 2 15.92 -26.77 10.28
CA ASN A 2 15.87 -25.36 9.87
C ASN A 2 15.05 -24.59 10.92
N PRO A 3 15.58 -23.55 11.58
CA PRO A 3 14.75 -22.67 12.37
C PRO A 3 13.95 -21.78 11.40
N SER A 4 12.68 -22.13 11.20
CA SER A 4 11.67 -21.23 10.66
C SER A 4 11.58 -20.03 11.61
N TYR A 5 12.18 -18.91 11.25
CA TYR A 5 11.93 -17.64 11.93
C TYR A 5 10.50 -17.18 11.60
N PRO A 6 9.58 -17.02 12.57
CA PRO A 6 8.41 -16.19 12.38
C PRO A 6 8.79 -14.80 12.86
N SER A 7 9.69 -14.12 12.15
CA SER A 7 10.16 -12.81 12.60
C SER A 7 10.18 -11.84 11.45
N SER A 8 9.01 -11.28 11.18
CA SER A 8 8.79 -9.84 11.11
C SER A 8 7.53 -9.61 10.30
N GLN A 9 6.40 -9.47 10.99
CA GLN A 9 5.35 -8.58 10.52
C GLN A 9 5.95 -7.16 10.55
N ARG A 10 6.89 -6.90 9.62
CA ARG A 10 7.51 -5.59 9.40
C ARG A 10 6.33 -4.72 9.03
N ARG A 11 5.81 -3.96 9.99
CA ARG A 11 4.98 -2.78 9.71
C ARG A 11 5.79 -1.99 8.70
N ARG A 12 5.46 -2.11 7.41
CA ARG A 12 6.14 -1.40 6.34
C ARG A 12 5.87 0.08 6.62
N LYS A 13 6.80 0.73 7.34
CA LYS A 13 6.74 2.18 7.62
C LYS A 13 6.65 2.99 6.33
N TYR A 14 7.07 2.40 5.23
CA TYR A 14 7.10 3.01 3.91
C TYR A 14 6.37 2.12 2.89
N LEU A 15 5.54 2.77 2.08
CA LEU A 15 4.85 2.16 0.95
C LEU A 15 5.91 1.84 -0.13
N SER A 16 5.86 0.64 -0.72
CA SER A 16 6.82 0.27 -1.77
C SER A 16 6.62 1.17 -3.00
N SER A 17 7.67 1.38 -3.79
CA SER A 17 7.57 2.10 -5.07
C SER A 17 6.52 1.45 -5.99
N GLU A 18 6.44 0.12 -6.00
CA GLU A 18 5.42 -0.62 -6.75
C GLU A 18 4.01 -0.36 -6.25
N ASP A 19 3.80 -0.39 -4.93
CA ASP A 19 2.51 -0.08 -4.31
C ASP A 19 2.10 1.37 -4.62
N CYS A 20 3.06 2.31 -4.68
CA CYS A 20 2.82 3.71 -5.00
C CYS A 20 2.32 3.85 -6.43
N ILE A 21 2.96 3.17 -7.38
CA ILE A 21 2.54 3.14 -8.78
C ILE A 21 1.14 2.52 -8.88
N ARG A 22 0.87 1.40 -8.19
CA ARG A 22 -0.44 0.75 -8.18
C ARG A 22 -1.54 1.66 -7.62
N VAL A 23 -1.29 2.35 -6.51
CA VAL A 23 -2.21 3.36 -5.95
C VAL A 23 -2.49 4.47 -6.96
N LYS A 24 -1.46 5.04 -7.59
CA LYS A 24 -1.60 6.12 -8.58
C LYS A 24 -2.38 5.65 -9.82
N THR A 25 -2.09 4.45 -10.32
CA THR A 25 -2.80 3.84 -11.44
C THR A 25 -4.27 3.61 -11.08
N LEU A 26 -4.55 2.98 -9.94
CA LEU A 26 -5.94 2.77 -9.50
C LEU A 26 -6.68 4.09 -9.34
N ARG A 27 -6.06 5.12 -8.75
CA ARG A 27 -6.69 6.43 -8.57
C ARG A 27 -6.96 7.14 -9.91
N LYS A 28 -6.12 6.93 -10.93
CA LYS A 28 -6.25 7.55 -12.25
C LYS A 28 -7.24 6.83 -13.15
N TYR A 29 -7.22 5.48 -13.16
CA TYR A 29 -8.00 4.66 -14.08
C TYR A 29 -9.30 4.12 -13.48
N THR A 30 -9.46 4.19 -12.16
CA THR A 30 -10.70 3.81 -11.49
C THR A 30 -11.21 4.96 -10.65
N ASN A 31 -12.53 5.14 -10.61
CA ASN A 31 -13.18 6.13 -9.75
C ASN A 31 -13.30 5.64 -8.29
N LYS A 32 -12.34 4.80 -7.84
CA LYS A 32 -12.32 4.21 -6.51
C LYS A 32 -11.86 5.26 -5.48
N THR A 33 -12.46 5.22 -4.29
CA THR A 33 -12.04 6.07 -3.17
C THR A 33 -10.70 5.59 -2.59
N ILE A 34 -10.01 6.46 -1.85
CA ILE A 34 -8.76 6.10 -1.15
C ILE A 34 -8.96 4.87 -0.25
N GLN A 35 -10.13 4.78 0.42
CA GLN A 35 -10.47 3.65 1.28
C GLN A 35 -10.66 2.35 0.49
N GLN A 36 -11.32 2.41 -0.67
CA GLN A 36 -11.46 1.25 -1.54
C GLN A 36 -10.11 0.77 -2.05
N ILE A 37 -9.24 1.69 -2.48
CA ILE A 37 -7.87 1.36 -2.95
C ILE A 37 -7.02 0.77 -1.82
N ALA A 38 -7.13 1.32 -0.60
CA ALA A 38 -6.45 0.80 0.58
C ALA A 38 -6.87 -0.65 0.89
N ASN A 39 -8.18 -0.95 0.84
CA ASN A 39 -8.69 -2.30 1.02
C ASN A 39 -8.25 -3.25 -0.10
N ASP A 40 -8.28 -2.80 -1.36
CA ASP A 40 -7.88 -3.57 -2.55
C ASP A 40 -6.40 -4.00 -2.49
N LEU A 41 -5.55 -3.12 -1.96
CA LEU A 41 -4.10 -3.35 -1.84
C LEU A 41 -3.66 -3.88 -0.47
N GLY A 42 -4.56 -4.01 0.49
CA GLY A 42 -4.22 -4.39 1.87
C GLY A 42 -3.31 -3.37 2.58
N LEU A 43 -3.46 -2.09 2.23
CA LEU A 43 -2.65 -0.99 2.74
C LEU A 43 -3.42 -0.15 3.76
N SER A 44 -2.71 0.61 4.59
CA SER A 44 -3.37 1.60 5.44
C SER A 44 -3.85 2.79 4.62
N TRP A 45 -5.02 3.30 4.97
CA TRP A 45 -5.60 4.51 4.36
C TRP A 45 -4.61 5.69 4.35
N TYR A 46 -3.86 5.87 5.45
CA TYR A 46 -2.85 6.93 5.55
C TYR A 46 -1.72 6.78 4.52
N GLN A 47 -1.30 5.54 4.26
CA GLN A 47 -0.24 5.27 3.28
C GLN A 47 -0.72 5.57 1.86
N VAL A 48 -1.95 5.19 1.52
CA VAL A 48 -2.56 5.48 0.21
C VAL A 48 -2.80 6.98 0.04
N GLN A 49 -3.29 7.66 1.09
CA GLN A 49 -3.45 9.11 1.08
C GLN A 49 -2.11 9.82 0.82
N HIS A 50 -1.05 9.41 1.54
CA HIS A 50 0.28 9.97 1.36
C HIS A 50 0.86 9.67 -0.04
N ALA A 51 0.56 8.51 -0.63
CA ALA A 51 0.97 8.16 -1.99
C ALA A 51 0.25 9.00 -3.07
N CYS A 52 -1.03 9.33 -2.84
CA CYS A 52 -1.80 10.22 -3.72
C CYS A 52 -1.42 11.69 -3.57
N ALA A 53 -0.98 12.13 -2.38
CA ALA A 53 -0.61 13.53 -2.12
C ALA A 53 0.74 13.94 -2.72
N ARG A 54 1.66 12.99 -2.93
CA ARG A 54 2.94 13.22 -3.63
C ARG A 54 2.72 13.20 -5.14
N HIS A 55 2.46 14.38 -5.72
CA HIS A 55 2.47 14.62 -7.17
C HIS A 55 3.87 14.38 -7.74
#